data_AF-A0A6G9Z1S3-F1
#
_entry.id   AF-A0A6G9Z1S3-F1
#
_cell.length_a   1.000
_cell.length_b   1.000
_cell.length_c   1.000
_cell.angle_alpha   90.00
_cell.angle_beta   90.00
_cell.angle_gamma   90.00
#
_symmetry.space_group_name_H-M   'P 1'
#
loop_
_entity.id
_entity.type
_entity.pdbx_description
1 polymer ?
#
loop_
_entity_poly.entity_id
_entity_poly.type
_entity_poly.pdbx_seq_one_letter_code
_entity_poly.pdbx_strand_id
1 'polypeptide(L)' 'MPSKHLNPARVYRPDPELYERAQLAVQKVGSNMNAHVVEFLRWLAGDTDELPSRPTPPKSRRNDG' A
#
# COMPACT_ATOMS: atom_id res chain seq x y z
N MET A 1 -10.16 -33.86 6.57
CA MET A 1 -10.14 -32.70 5.65
C MET A 1 -8.77 -32.07 5.72
N PRO A 2 -7.99 -31.97 4.63
CA PRO A 2 -6.70 -31.31 4.72
C PRO A 2 -6.96 -29.81 4.70
N SER A 3 -6.68 -29.14 5.82
CA SER A 3 -6.58 -27.69 5.91
C SER A 3 -5.50 -27.23 4.93
N LYS A 4 -5.88 -26.91 3.68
CA LYS A 4 -5.01 -26.21 2.75
C LYS A 4 -4.70 -24.87 3.40
N HIS A 5 -3.50 -24.72 3.96
CA HIS A 5 -2.88 -23.41 4.15
C HIS A 5 -2.79 -22.80 2.74
N LEU A 6 -3.82 -22.04 2.37
CA LEU A 6 -4.16 -21.79 0.96
C LEU A 6 -3.11 -20.99 0.20
N ASN A 7 -2.15 -20.36 0.89
CA ASN A 7 -0.88 -19.92 0.34
C ASN A 7 0.09 -19.73 1.52
N PRO A 8 1.35 -20.18 1.44
CA PRO A 8 2.34 -19.85 2.48
C PRO A 8 2.50 -18.33 2.55
N ALA A 9 2.46 -17.76 3.75
CA ALA A 9 2.69 -16.34 3.97
C ALA A 9 4.12 -15.99 3.50
N ARG A 10 4.24 -15.20 2.45
CA ARG A 10 5.52 -14.62 2.04
C ARG A 10 5.75 -13.35 2.85
N VAL A 11 6.73 -13.36 3.74
CA VAL A 11 7.08 -12.19 4.55
C VAL A 11 8.01 -11.31 3.73
N TYR A 12 7.47 -10.22 3.17
CA TYR A 12 8.29 -9.15 2.61
C TYR A 12 8.87 -8.31 3.76
N ARG A 13 10.19 -8.11 3.74
CA ARG A 13 10.91 -7.30 4.73
C ARG A 13 11.46 -6.03 4.06
N PRO A 14 10.67 -4.95 4.00
CA PRO A 14 11.20 -3.66 3.55
C PRO A 14 12.21 -3.10 4.54
N ASP A 15 12.97 -2.11 4.08
CA ASP A 15 13.72 -1.22 4.96
C ASP A 15 12.81 -0.65 6.07
N PRO A 16 13.25 -0.62 7.35
CA PRO A 16 12.42 -0.16 8.46
C PRO A 16 11.90 1.27 8.31
N GLU A 17 12.72 2.20 7.83
CA GLU A 17 12.31 3.60 7.65
C GLU A 17 11.27 3.72 6.52
N LEU A 18 11.43 2.93 5.46
CA LEU A 18 10.43 2.83 4.41
C LEU A 18 9.11 2.26 4.94
N TYR A 19 9.18 1.21 5.76
CA TYR A 19 8.02 0.58 6.35
C TYR A 19 7.20 1.56 7.20
N GLU A 20 7.85 2.31 8.08
CA GLU A 20 7.20 3.30 8.94
C GLU A 20 6.53 4.41 8.12
N ARG A 21 7.24 4.97 7.13
CA ARG A 21 6.67 6.01 6.25
C ARG A 21 5.48 5.49 5.46
N ALA A 22 5.57 4.27 4.93
CA ALA A 22 4.46 3.64 4.21
C ALA A 22 3.29 3.34 5.14
N GLN A 23 3.53 2.90 6.38
CA GLN A 23 2.50 2.62 7.37
C GLN A 23 1.73 3.89 7.77
N LEU A 24 2.42 5.03 7.88
CA LEU A 24 1.76 6.33 8.09
C LEU A 24 0.95 6.75 6.86
N ALA A 25 1.46 6.49 5.65
CA ALA A 25 0.78 6.86 4.41
C ALA A 25 -0.53 6.10 4.20
N VAL A 26 -0.56 4.78 4.45
CA VAL A 26 -1.78 3.96 4.30
C VAL A 26 -2.84 4.33 5.35
N GLN A 27 -2.44 4.69 6.56
CA GLN A 27 -3.38 5.15 7.59
C GLN A 27 -4.07 6.46 7.22
N LYS A 28 -3.35 7.39 6.56
CA LYS A 28 -3.92 8.68 6.11
C LYS A 28 -5.03 8.53 5.07
N VAL A 29 -5.09 7.40 4.37
CA VAL A 29 -6.14 7.09 3.38
C VAL A 29 -7.15 6.05 3.91
N GLY A 30 -7.12 5.73 5.21
CA GLY A 30 -8.05 4.80 5.83
C GLY A 30 -7.86 3.34 5.42
N SER A 31 -6.66 2.96 5.00
CA SER A 31 -6.33 1.61 4.53
C SER A 31 -5.20 0.97 5.36
N ASN A 32 -4.70 -0.19 4.92
CA ASN A 32 -3.62 -0.92 5.57
C ASN A 32 -2.56 -1.42 4.58
N MET A 33 -1.40 -1.80 5.11
CA MET A 33 -0.24 -2.21 4.31
C MET A 33 -0.54 -3.39 3.40
N ASN A 34 -1.22 -4.42 3.92
CA ASN A 34 -1.49 -5.63 3.17
C ASN A 34 -2.42 -5.34 1.98
N ALA A 35 -3.47 -4.53 2.19
CA ALA A 35 -4.39 -4.12 1.12
C ALA A 35 -3.64 -3.39 -0.01
N HIS A 36 -2.79 -2.42 0.34
CA HIS A 36 -2.00 -1.68 -0.66
C HIS A 36 -1.01 -2.57 -1.42
N VAL A 37 -0.35 -3.52 -0.73
CA VAL A 37 0.56 -4.46 -1.38
C VAL A 37 -0.21 -5.35 -2.36
N VAL A 38 -1.37 -5.88 -1.96
CA VAL A 38 -2.20 -6.73 -2.83
C VAL A 38 -2.71 -5.95 -4.04
N GLU A 39 -3.20 -4.73 -3.85
CA GLU A 39 -3.67 -3.87 -4.95
C GLU A 39 -2.54 -3.50 -5.90
N PHE A 40 -1.36 -3.17 -5.37
CA PHE A 40 -0.19 -2.93 -6.20
C PHE A 40 0.23 -4.17 -7.01
N LEU A 41 0.17 -5.35 -6.41
CA LEU A 41 0.48 -6.60 -7.13
C LEU A 41 -0.56 -6.93 -8.20
N ARG A 42 -1.85 -6.66 -7.96
CA ARG A 42 -2.91 -6.80 -8.97
C ARG A 42 -2.68 -5.85 -10.14
N TRP A 43 -2.36 -4.59 -9.85
CA TRP A 43 -1.98 -3.63 -10.88
C TRP A 43 -0.77 -4.11 -11.69
N LEU A 44 0.28 -4.57 -11.00
CA LEU A 44 1.49 -5.06 -11.65
C LEU A 44 1.25 -6.33 -12.50
N ALA A 45 0.31 -7.18 -12.10
CA ALA A 45 -0.08 -8.37 -12.85
C ALA A 45 -1.00 -8.06 -14.05
N GLY A 46 -1.51 -6.83 -14.16
CA GLY A 46 -2.48 -6.43 -15.19
C GLY A 46 -3.93 -6.81 -14.85
N ASP A 47 -4.23 -7.16 -13.60
CA ASP A 47 -5.60 -7.45 -13.15
C ASP A 47 -6.45 -6.17 -13.02
N THR A 48 -5.79 -5.01 -12.90
CA THR A 48 -6.41 -3.69 -12.83
C THR A 48 -5.45 -2.62 -13.35
N ASP A 49 -5.97 -1.55 -13.95
CA ASP A 49 -5.19 -0.34 -14.30
C ASP A 49 -5.16 0.69 -13.16
N GLU A 50 -5.89 0.44 -12.07
CA GLU A 50 -6.00 1.34 -10.93
C GLU A 50 -4.89 1.09 -9.90
N LEU A 51 -4.15 2.14 -9.54
CA LEU A 51 -3.15 2.10 -8.47
C LEU A 51 -3.79 2.34 -7.09
N PRO A 52 -3.25 1.75 -6.01
CA PRO A 52 -3.73 2.02 -4.66
C PRO A 52 -3.59 3.50 -4.31
N SER A 53 -4.59 4.02 -3.59
CA SER A 53 -4.67 5.44 -3.23
C SER A 53 -3.45 5.88 -2.42
N ARG A 54 -2.93 7.07 -2.70
CA ARG A 54 -1.82 7.68 -1.94
C ARG A 54 -2.33 8.89 -1.18
N PRO A 55 -1.79 9.19 0.02
CA PRO A 55 -2.15 10.42 0.70
C PRO A 55 -1.78 11.61 -0.20
N THR A 56 -2.77 12.44 -0.52
CA THR A 56 -2.52 13.70 -1.22
C THR A 56 -1.57 14.52 -0.35
N PRO A 57 -0.40 14.95 -0.87
CA PRO A 57 0.43 15.86 -0.11
C PRO A 57 -0.42 17.09 0.24
N PRO A 58 -0.32 17.64 1.46
CA PRO A 58 -1.02 18.86 1.78
C PRO A 58 -0.69 19.85 0.68
N LYS A 59 -1.71 20.36 -0.03
CA LYS A 59 -1.54 21.39 -1.04
C LYS A 59 -0.67 22.45 -0.39
N SER A 60 0.60 22.54 -0.80
CA SER A 60 1.44 23.66 -0.44
C SER A 60 0.62 24.87 -0.84
N ARG A 61 0.14 25.65 0.13
CA ARG A 61 -0.40 26.98 -0.16
C ARG A 61 0.78 27.73 -0.77
N ARG A 62 0.91 27.67 -2.09
CA ARG A 62 1.62 28.70 -2.83
C ARG A 62 0.77 29.94 -2.56
N ASN A 63 1.26 30.78 -1.65
CA ASN A 63 0.80 32.16 -1.53
C ASN A 63 1.20 32.83 -2.85
N ASP A 64 0.30 32.80 -3.83
CA ASP A 64 0.33 33.79 -4.91
C ASP A 64 -0.41 35.01 -4.35
N GLY A 65 0.38 35.97 -3.86
CA GLY A 65 -0.04 37.31 -3.46
C GLY A 65 0.80 38.33 -4.20
#